data_AF-I1D8E5-F1
#
_entry.id   AF-I1D8E5-F1
#
_cell.length_a   1.000
_cell.length_b   1.000
_cell.length_c   1.000
_cell.angle_alpha   90.00
_cell.angle_beta   90.00
_cell.angle_gamma   90.00
#
_symmetry.space_group_name_H-M   'P 1'
#
loop_
_entity.id
_entity.type
_entity.pdbx_description
1 polymer ?
#
loop_
_entity_poly.entity_id
_entity_poly.type
_entity_poly.pdbx_seq_one_letter_code
_entity_poly.pdbx_strand_id
1 'polypeptide(L)' 'MTGSSLREQFEQLTAEIDRLRTRAAELADQRARLIAEEVARRGRGGARTLANELGVHEARVSQLVARARKGRAE' A
#
# COMPACT_ATOMS: atom_id res chain seq x y z
N MET A 1 -22.60 -11.29 35.19
CA MET A 1 -22.32 -10.03 34.46
C MET A 1 -21.05 -10.14 33.59
N THR A 2 -20.93 -11.17 32.73
CA THR A 2 -19.69 -11.45 31.96
C THR A 2 -19.86 -11.34 30.44
N GLY A 3 -21.10 -11.19 29.95
CA GLY A 3 -21.38 -11.07 28.51
C GLY A 3 -21.08 -9.69 27.91
N SER A 4 -21.10 -8.62 28.72
CA SER A 4 -20.81 -7.24 28.25
C SER A 4 -19.33 -7.04 27.97
N SER A 5 -18.44 -7.55 28.82
CA SER A 5 -16.99 -7.31 28.67
C SER A 5 -16.38 -8.03 27.46
N LEU A 6 -16.87 -9.23 27.10
CA LEU A 6 -16.38 -9.93 25.92
C LEU A 6 -16.89 -9.29 24.62
N ARG A 7 -18.15 -8.79 24.62
CA ARG A 7 -18.70 -8.04 23.49
C ARG A 7 -17.94 -6.73 23.28
N GLU A 8 -17.70 -5.97 24.34
CA GLU A 8 -16.92 -4.73 24.30
C GLU A 8 -15.48 -4.98 23.81
N GLN A 9 -14.82 -6.06 24.29
CA GLN A 9 -13.51 -6.46 23.80
C GLN A 9 -13.53 -6.82 22.30
N PHE A 10 -14.57 -7.52 21.83
CA PHE A 10 -14.71 -7.88 20.43
C PHE A 10 -14.95 -6.65 19.53
N GLU A 11 -15.77 -5.70 19.99
CA GLU A 11 -16.02 -4.43 19.30
C GLU A 11 -14.74 -3.58 19.22
N GLN A 12 -13.96 -3.52 20.31
CA GLN A 12 -12.66 -2.83 20.33
C GLN A 12 -11.66 -3.46 19.35
N LEU A 13 -11.53 -4.79 19.36
CA LEU A 13 -10.66 -5.51 18.43
C LEU A 13 -11.08 -5.30 16.96
N THR A 14 -12.39 -5.31 16.68
CA THR A 14 -12.89 -5.07 15.33
C THR A 14 -12.55 -3.65 14.87
N ALA A 15 -12.77 -2.65 15.71
CA ALA A 15 -12.41 -1.26 15.39
C ALA A 15 -10.90 -1.08 15.21
N GLU A 16 -10.07 -1.79 15.98
CA GLU A 16 -8.62 -1.78 15.81
C GLU A 16 -8.18 -2.42 14.49
N ILE A 17 -8.75 -3.57 14.13
CA ILE A 17 -8.51 -4.23 12.84
C ILE A 17 -8.84 -3.30 11.68
N ASP A 18 -9.98 -2.60 11.74
CA ASP A 18 -10.39 -1.67 10.68
C ASP A 18 -9.43 -0.48 10.58
N ARG A 19 -8.98 0.09 11.71
CA ARG A 19 -7.95 1.14 11.71
C ARG A 19 -6.63 0.66 11.11
N LEU A 20 -6.19 -0.54 11.47
CA LEU A 20 -4.96 -1.13 10.93
C LEU A 20 -5.07 -1.40 9.43
N ARG A 21 -6.25 -1.83 8.94
CA ARG A 21 -6.52 -1.99 7.52
C ARG A 21 -6.45 -0.67 6.77
N THR A 22 -7.04 0.39 7.29
CA THR A 22 -6.94 1.74 6.70
C THR A 22 -5.49 2.19 6.64
N ARG A 23 -4.75 2.07 7.75
CA ARG A 23 -3.33 2.43 7.79
C ARG A 23 -2.48 1.60 6.81
N ALA A 24 -2.77 0.31 6.68
CA ALA A 24 -2.08 -0.56 5.73
C ALA A 24 -2.37 -0.15 4.26
N ALA A 25 -3.60 0.27 3.96
CA ALA A 25 -3.95 0.79 2.64
C ALA A 25 -3.20 2.10 2.34
N GLU A 26 -3.17 3.04 3.29
CA GLU A 26 -2.42 4.29 3.17
C GLU A 26 -0.92 4.05 2.93
N LEU A 27 -0.31 3.13 3.69
CA LEU A 27 1.09 2.76 3.50
C LEU A 27 1.34 2.11 2.13
N ALA A 28 0.42 1.28 1.65
CA ALA A 28 0.51 0.68 0.32
C ALA A 28 0.45 1.75 -0.78
N ASP A 29 -0.38 2.78 -0.60
CA ASP A 29 -0.50 3.89 -1.54
C ASP A 29 0.72 4.82 -1.50
N GLN A 30 1.25 5.11 -0.30
CA GLN A 30 2.51 5.84 -0.15
C GLN A 30 3.66 5.11 -0.86
N ARG A 31 3.78 3.79 -0.66
CA ARG A 31 4.79 2.98 -1.35
C ARG A 31 4.63 3.05 -2.87
N ALA A 32 3.40 2.96 -3.36
CA ALA A 32 3.13 3.07 -4.79
C ALA A 32 3.55 4.43 -5.36
N ARG A 33 3.26 5.54 -4.64
CA ARG A 33 3.65 6.90 -5.04
C ARG A 33 5.17 7.06 -5.11
N LEU A 34 5.90 6.65 -4.07
CA LEU A 34 7.37 6.71 -4.04
C LEU A 34 8.00 5.94 -5.20
N ILE A 35 7.50 4.75 -5.50
CA ILE A 35 7.98 3.95 -6.64
C ILE A 35 7.66 4.64 -7.97
N ALA A 36 6.47 5.24 -8.11
CA ALA A 36 6.11 5.95 -9.33
C ALA A 36 6.98 7.19 -9.57
N GLU A 37 7.29 7.94 -8.52
CA GLU A 37 8.22 9.08 -8.58
C GLU A 37 9.63 8.64 -8.96
N GLU A 38 10.12 7.56 -8.37
CA GLU A 38 11.42 6.96 -8.70
C GLU A 38 11.50 6.55 -10.18
N VAL A 39 10.48 5.83 -10.66
CA VAL A 39 10.40 5.42 -12.06
C VAL A 39 10.35 6.63 -12.99
N ALA A 40 9.58 7.66 -12.64
CA ALA A 40 9.49 8.90 -13.41
C ALA A 40 10.84 9.63 -13.47
N ARG A 41 11.55 9.73 -12.35
CA ARG A 41 12.86 10.38 -12.27
C ARG A 41 13.91 9.69 -13.15
N ARG A 42 13.84 8.36 -13.26
CA ARG A 42 14.75 7.56 -14.10
C ARG A 42 14.42 7.63 -15.59
N GLY A 43 13.19 7.97 -15.96
CA GLY A 43 12.76 8.08 -17.36
C GLY A 43 12.60 6.72 -18.06
N ARG A 44 12.96 6.64 -19.35
CA ARG A 44 12.75 5.44 -20.18
C ARG A 44 13.54 4.26 -19.64
N GLY A 45 12.86 3.14 -19.37
CA GLY A 45 13.48 1.95 -18.77
C GLY A 45 13.59 1.99 -17.25
N GLY A 46 13.19 3.08 -16.60
CA GLY A 46 13.31 3.26 -15.15
C GLY A 46 12.63 2.16 -14.32
N ALA A 47 11.50 1.63 -14.79
CA ALA A 47 10.80 0.53 -14.13
C ALA A 47 11.63 -0.76 -14.09
N ARG A 48 12.32 -1.08 -15.20
CA ARG A 48 13.19 -2.26 -15.29
C ARG A 48 14.43 -2.10 -14.41
N THR A 49 15.09 -0.94 -14.47
CA THR A 49 16.28 -0.67 -13.64
C THR A 49 15.93 -0.73 -12.16
N LEU A 50 14.82 -0.10 -11.75
CA LEU A 50 14.36 -0.13 -10.36
C LEU A 50 13.99 -1.55 -9.91
N ALA A 51 13.35 -2.33 -10.77
CA ALA A 51 13.01 -3.71 -10.47
C ALA A 51 14.26 -4.57 -10.21
N ASN A 52 15.30 -4.41 -11.04
CA ASN A 52 16.58 -5.10 -10.87
C ASN A 52 17.27 -4.72 -9.55
N GLU A 53 17.32 -3.43 -9.21
CA GLU A 53 17.93 -2.96 -7.95
C GLU A 53 17.20 -3.48 -6.70
N LEU A 54 15.86 -3.54 -6.77
CA LEU A 54 15.03 -4.05 -5.68
C LEU A 54 14.96 -5.58 -5.63
N GLY A 55 15.55 -6.29 -6.59
CA GLY A 55 15.47 -7.75 -6.67
C GLY A 55 14.05 -8.28 -6.89
N VAL A 56 13.20 -7.52 -7.60
CA VAL A 56 11.81 -7.89 -7.86
C VAL A 56 11.53 -7.96 -9.36
N HIS A 57 10.44 -8.62 -9.73
CA HIS A 57 10.00 -8.67 -11.12
C HIS A 57 9.49 -7.29 -11.60
N GLU A 58 9.84 -6.89 -12.83
CA GLU A 58 9.43 -5.60 -13.44
C GLU A 58 7.91 -5.36 -13.36
N ALA A 59 7.11 -6.42 -13.55
CA ALA A 59 5.66 -6.37 -13.42
C ALA A 59 5.18 -5.82 -12.05
N ARG A 60 5.91 -6.10 -10.97
CA ARG A 60 5.59 -5.61 -9.63
C ARG A 60 5.73 -4.09 -9.53
N VAL A 61 6.79 -3.55 -10.14
CA VAL A 61 7.01 -2.10 -10.23
C VAL A 61 5.91 -1.46 -11.09
N SER A 62 5.62 -2.03 -12.26
CA SER A 62 4.56 -1.54 -13.15
C SER A 62 3.17 -1.54 -12.49
N GLN A 63 2.83 -2.56 -11.71
CA GLN A 63 1.59 -2.59 -10.93
C GLN A 63 1.52 -1.45 -9.89
N LEU A 64 2.63 -1.16 -9.22
CA LEU A 64 2.70 -0.07 -8.23
C LEU A 64 2.58 1.29 -8.90
N VAL A 65 3.20 1.48 -10.07
CA VAL A 65 3.02 2.69 -10.88
C VAL A 65 1.56 2.85 -11.31
N ALA A 66 0.91 1.77 -11.77
CA ALA A 66 -0.50 1.80 -12.15
C ALA A 66 -1.40 2.13 -10.95
N ARG A 67 -1.12 1.56 -9.77
CA ARG A 67 -1.83 1.86 -8.53
C ARG A 67 -1.71 3.33 -8.14
N ALA A 68 -0.50 3.89 -8.19
CA ALA A 68 -0.25 5.30 -7.87
C ALA A 68 -1.03 6.26 -8.79
N ARG A 69 -1.24 5.88 -10.05
CA ARG A 69 -2.06 6.66 -10.99
C ARG A 69 -3.55 6.59 -10.68
N LYS A 70 -4.06 5.42 -10.30
CA LYS A 70 -5.46 5.24 -9.92
C LYS A 70 -5.82 6.02 -8.66
N GLY A 71 -4.97 5.97 -7.62
CA GLY A 71 -5.16 6.75 -6.39
C GLY A 71 -4.97 8.27 -6.53
N ARG A 72 -4.81 8.79 -7.76
CA ARG A 72 -4.78 10.22 -8.08
C ARG A 72 -6.05 10.70 -8.79
N ALA A 73 -6.92 9.76 -9.18
CA ALA A 73 -8.17 10.02 -9.93
C ALA A 73 -9.40 10.16 -9.03
N GLU A 74 -9.19 10.14 -7.71
CA GLU A 74 -10.16 10.44 -6.65
C GLU A 74 -9.72 11.73 -5.95
#